data_AF-A0A4Q7XXV6-F1
#
_entry.id   AF-A0A4Q7XXV6-F1
#
_cell.length_a   1.000
_cell.length_b   1.000
_cell.length_c   1.000
_cell.angle_alpha   90.00
_cell.angle_beta   90.00
_cell.angle_gamma   90.00
#
_symmetry.space_group_name_H-M   'P 1'
#
loop_
_entity.id
_entity.type
_entity.pdbx_description
1 polymer ?
#
loop_
_entity_poly.entity_id
_entity_poly.type
_entity_poly.pdbx_seq_one_letter_code
_entity_poly.pdbx_strand_id
1 'polypeptide(L)'
;MAKLNFLQRLRSFQSFKQKLVEVIEPSTSQPFPEVVELTYHHCVWKIEAEQEAFMIVRRTPFNNESRFVVIVDGEKFYKLWRSTPETSCAPRIQMPLDYRYAHAVEGFSAGLKNPVPLAEVNFSPSHGKKGVSFTNGTTRTLWLLAHRAKAFPILLGSESSSQELHRLAGTSSPPITVASLLPEDW
;
A
#
# COMPACT_ATOMS: atom_id res chain seq x y z
N MET A 1 32.49 -26.96 1.94
CA MET A 1 31.08 -26.82 1.49
C MET A 1 30.41 -25.46 1.79
N ALA A 2 30.96 -24.59 2.65
CA ALA A 2 30.33 -23.30 2.98
C ALA A 2 30.38 -22.20 1.90
N LYS A 3 31.42 -22.16 1.06
CA LYS A 3 31.59 -21.11 0.01
C LYS A 3 30.62 -21.25 -1.18
N LEU A 4 30.22 -22.48 -1.52
CA LEU A 4 29.32 -22.75 -2.65
C LEU A 4 27.91 -22.20 -2.36
N ASN A 5 27.45 -22.36 -1.11
CA ASN A 5 26.19 -21.81 -0.62
C ASN A 5 26.18 -20.27 -0.61
N PHE A 6 27.29 -19.62 -0.27
CA PHE A 6 27.36 -18.14 -0.26
C PHE A 6 27.23 -17.52 -1.65
N LEU A 7 27.88 -18.10 -2.67
CA LEU A 7 27.79 -17.61 -4.04
C LEU A 7 26.42 -17.89 -4.67
N GLN A 8 25.77 -19.01 -4.33
CA GLN A 8 24.38 -19.28 -4.72
C GLN A 8 23.38 -18.33 -4.03
N ARG A 9 23.62 -17.99 -2.75
CA ARG A 9 22.83 -17.01 -1.98
C ARG A 9 22.92 -15.60 -2.57
N LEU A 10 24.12 -15.14 -2.94
CA LEU A 10 24.30 -13.86 -3.61
C LEU A 10 23.60 -13.82 -4.96
N ARG A 11 23.65 -14.91 -5.75
CA ARG A 11 22.96 -15.00 -7.04
C ARG A 11 21.44 -15.00 -6.91
N SER A 12 20.88 -15.69 -5.90
CA SER A 12 19.43 -15.70 -5.64
C SER A 12 18.92 -14.33 -5.19
N PHE A 13 19.64 -13.67 -4.27
CA PHE A 13 19.31 -12.31 -3.82
C PHE A 13 19.47 -11.27 -4.94
N GLN A 14 20.50 -11.40 -5.79
CA GLN A 14 20.67 -10.57 -6.97
C GLN A 14 19.57 -10.81 -8.01
N SER A 15 19.18 -12.06 -8.25
CA SER A 15 18.08 -12.42 -9.16
C SER A 15 16.73 -11.91 -8.64
N PHE A 16 16.47 -12.00 -7.33
CA PHE A 16 15.29 -11.43 -6.71
C PHE A 16 15.31 -9.89 -6.74
N LYS A 17 16.46 -9.25 -6.46
CA LYS A 17 16.63 -7.82 -6.68
C LYS A 17 16.41 -7.45 -8.14
N GLN A 18 16.87 -8.24 -9.10
CA GLN A 18 16.64 -8.02 -10.52
C GLN A 18 15.16 -8.18 -10.89
N LYS A 19 14.47 -9.17 -10.32
CA LYS A 19 13.05 -9.39 -10.53
C LYS A 19 12.20 -8.28 -9.89
N LEU A 20 12.60 -7.79 -8.73
CA LEU A 20 12.03 -6.59 -8.12
C LEU A 20 12.34 -5.36 -8.96
N VAL A 21 13.58 -5.18 -9.45
CA VAL A 21 13.95 -4.07 -10.34
C VAL A 21 13.15 -4.14 -11.64
N GLU A 22 12.95 -5.31 -12.27
CA GLU A 22 12.13 -5.46 -13.48
C GLU A 22 10.63 -5.21 -13.24
N VAL A 23 10.12 -5.51 -12.03
CA VAL A 23 8.72 -5.23 -11.64
C VAL A 23 8.52 -3.78 -11.13
N ILE A 24 9.61 -3.14 -10.68
CA ILE A 24 9.63 -1.83 -10.04
C ILE A 24 10.30 -0.79 -10.95
N GLU A 25 10.85 -1.14 -12.12
CA GLU A 25 11.47 -0.19 -13.05
C GLU A 25 10.43 0.89 -13.35
N PRO A 26 10.60 2.09 -12.78
CA PRO A 26 9.64 3.14 -12.99
C PRO A 26 9.89 3.57 -14.43
N SER A 27 8.90 3.41 -15.30
CA SER A 27 8.76 4.39 -16.37
C SER A 27 8.81 5.75 -15.67
N THR A 28 9.79 6.57 -16.04
CA THR A 28 10.36 7.71 -15.29
C THR A 28 9.41 8.89 -15.03
N SER A 29 8.12 8.65 -14.78
CA SER A 29 7.13 9.70 -14.53
C SER A 29 6.04 9.36 -13.48
N GLN A 30 5.96 8.14 -12.96
CA GLN A 30 4.93 7.78 -11.96
C GLN A 30 5.55 7.76 -10.54
N PRO A 31 5.01 8.52 -9.58
CA PRO A 31 5.51 8.52 -8.21
C PRO A 31 5.17 7.17 -7.55
N PHE A 32 6.21 6.41 -7.21
CA PHE A 32 6.06 5.11 -6.54
C PHE A 32 6.59 5.23 -5.10
N PRO A 33 5.92 4.62 -4.11
CA PRO A 33 6.45 4.58 -2.75
C PRO A 33 7.80 3.85 -2.71
N GLU A 34 8.79 4.42 -2.03
CA GLU A 34 10.12 3.83 -1.89
C GLU A 34 10.09 2.73 -0.82
N VAL A 35 10.52 1.51 -1.15
CA VAL A 35 10.72 0.46 -0.14
C VAL A 35 12.00 0.76 0.64
N VAL A 36 11.84 1.09 1.93
CA VAL A 36 12.97 1.46 2.82
C VAL A 36 13.38 0.33 3.76
N GLU A 37 12.51 -0.64 3.99
CA GLU A 37 12.82 -1.85 4.77
C GLU A 37 12.04 -3.05 4.22
N LEU A 38 12.73 -4.18 4.01
CA LEU A 38 12.11 -5.43 3.56
C LEU A 38 12.77 -6.60 4.31
N THR A 39 11.96 -7.33 5.06
CA THR A 39 12.36 -8.51 5.83
C THR A 39 11.37 -9.65 5.59
N TYR A 40 11.68 -10.83 6.12
CA TYR A 40 10.73 -11.95 6.16
C TYR A 40 9.39 -11.55 6.82
N HIS A 41 9.44 -10.69 7.84
CA HIS A 41 8.26 -10.34 8.64
C HIS A 41 7.46 -9.18 8.09
N HIS A 42 8.08 -8.24 7.35
CA HIS A 42 7.41 -7.01 6.94
C HIS A 42 8.08 -6.27 5.79
N CYS A 43 7.33 -5.36 5.18
CA CYS A 43 7.79 -4.38 4.20
C CYS A 43 7.34 -2.98 4.65
N VAL A 44 8.26 -2.01 4.62
CA VAL A 44 8.01 -0.60 4.92
C VAL A 44 8.24 0.24 3.67
N TRP A 45 7.26 1.08 3.35
CA TRP A 45 7.36 2.09 2.31
C TRP A 45 7.47 3.49 2.92
N LYS A 46 8.36 4.32 2.36
CA LYS A 46 8.30 5.77 2.47
C LYS A 46 7.34 6.31 1.42
N ILE A 47 6.41 7.16 1.85
CA ILE A 47 5.38 7.75 1.01
C ILE A 47 5.77 9.17 0.64
N GLU A 48 5.73 9.49 -0.65
CA GLU A 48 5.90 10.87 -1.10
C GLU A 48 4.59 11.64 -0.90
N ALA A 49 4.61 12.58 0.04
CA ALA A 49 3.51 13.45 0.44
C ALA A 49 4.07 14.81 0.91
N GLU A 50 3.21 15.79 1.19
CA GLU A 50 3.61 17.09 1.75
C GLU A 50 4.29 16.97 3.12
N GLN A 51 3.95 15.92 3.86
CA GLN A 51 4.60 15.52 5.10
C GLN A 51 5.14 14.10 4.98
N GLU A 52 6.28 13.83 5.61
CA GLU A 52 6.88 12.50 5.58
C GLU A 52 5.94 11.47 6.21
N ALA A 53 5.75 10.34 5.53
CA ALA A 53 4.89 9.26 5.99
C ALA A 53 5.52 7.91 5.66
N PHE A 54 5.35 6.96 6.59
CA PHE A 54 5.81 5.59 6.42
C PHE A 54 4.66 4.63 6.64
N MET A 55 4.57 3.63 5.78
CA MET A 55 3.52 2.62 5.83
C MET A 55 4.11 1.22 5.87
N ILE A 56 3.45 0.31 6.59
CA ILE A 56 3.95 -1.05 6.79
C ILE A 56 2.88 -2.12 6.53
N VAL A 57 3.30 -3.22 5.91
CA VAL A 57 2.57 -4.49 5.94
C VAL A 57 3.42 -5.54 6.67
N ARG A 58 2.76 -6.42 7.44
CA ARG A 58 3.42 -7.49 8.20
C ARG A 58 2.82 -8.84 7.83
N ARG A 59 3.61 -9.93 7.94
CA ARG A 59 3.04 -11.27 8.12
C ARG A 59 2.27 -11.26 9.45
N THR A 60 1.03 -11.75 9.43
CA THR A 60 0.24 -11.92 10.66
C THR A 60 -0.42 -13.29 10.61
N PRO A 61 -0.69 -13.91 11.78
CA PRO A 61 -1.32 -15.23 11.84
C PRO A 61 -2.78 -15.26 11.32
N PHE A 62 -3.36 -14.11 10.98
CA PHE A 62 -4.77 -13.97 10.55
C PHE A 62 -4.92 -13.99 9.02
N ASN A 63 -4.18 -14.89 8.35
CA ASN A 63 -4.24 -15.07 6.90
C ASN A 63 -3.92 -13.79 6.07
N ASN A 64 -3.17 -12.84 6.65
CA ASN A 64 -2.79 -11.60 5.96
C ASN A 64 -1.92 -11.86 4.72
N GLU A 65 -1.25 -13.03 4.70
CA GLU A 65 -0.43 -13.52 3.59
C GLU A 65 -1.21 -13.69 2.28
N SER A 66 -2.50 -14.03 2.37
CA SER A 66 -3.40 -14.19 1.22
C SER A 66 -3.95 -12.87 0.68
N ARG A 67 -3.76 -11.77 1.41
CA ARG A 67 -4.25 -10.45 1.00
C ARG A 67 -3.35 -9.86 -0.08
N PHE A 68 -3.94 -9.01 -0.90
CA PHE A 68 -3.29 -8.33 -2.00
C PHE A 68 -2.90 -6.91 -1.58
N VAL A 69 -1.63 -6.57 -1.76
CA VAL A 69 -1.14 -5.20 -1.74
C VAL A 69 -1.36 -4.59 -3.12
N VAL A 70 -2.03 -3.44 -3.16
CA VAL A 70 -2.16 -2.62 -4.36
C VAL A 70 -1.56 -1.26 -4.08
N ILE A 71 -0.62 -0.82 -4.92
CA ILE A 71 -0.09 0.55 -4.89
C ILE A 71 -1.02 1.43 -5.72
N VAL A 72 -1.77 2.30 -5.06
CA VAL A 72 -2.72 3.20 -5.72
C VAL A 72 -2.12 4.57 -5.97
N ASP A 73 -2.49 5.18 -7.10
CA ASP A 73 -2.33 6.61 -7.35
C ASP A 73 -3.29 7.39 -6.45
N GLY A 74 -2.76 8.31 -5.65
CA GLY A 74 -3.52 8.99 -4.60
C GLY A 74 -4.63 9.90 -5.13
N GLU A 75 -4.46 10.49 -6.32
CA GLU A 75 -5.48 11.35 -6.92
C GLU A 75 -6.58 10.51 -7.60
N LYS A 76 -6.21 9.44 -8.32
CA LYS A 76 -7.20 8.51 -8.89
C LYS A 76 -7.99 7.82 -7.79
N PHE A 77 -7.33 7.39 -6.72
CA PHE A 77 -8.00 6.76 -5.57
C PHE A 77 -8.95 7.72 -4.85
N TYR A 78 -8.52 8.98 -4.62
CA TYR A 78 -9.40 10.01 -4.05
C TYR A 78 -10.65 10.22 -4.90
N LYS A 79 -10.50 10.40 -6.23
CA LYS A 79 -11.64 10.58 -7.15
C LYS A 79 -12.57 9.37 -7.13
N LEU A 80 -12.01 8.16 -7.16
CA LEU A 80 -12.77 6.92 -7.11
C LEU A 80 -13.57 6.81 -5.79
N TRP A 81 -12.93 7.05 -4.65
CA TRP A 81 -13.61 7.01 -3.35
C TRP A 81 -14.65 8.12 -3.18
N ARG A 82 -14.39 9.34 -3.70
CA ARG A 82 -15.37 10.45 -3.73
C ARG A 82 -16.58 10.16 -4.62
N SER A 83 -16.41 9.34 -5.66
CA SER A 83 -17.49 8.94 -6.56
C SER A 83 -18.35 7.80 -6.00
N THR A 84 -17.94 7.19 -4.88
CA THR A 84 -18.68 6.12 -4.23
C THR A 84 -19.99 6.67 -3.64
N PRO A 85 -21.15 6.03 -3.85
CA PRO A 85 -22.39 6.41 -3.19
C PRO A 85 -22.26 6.34 -1.67
N GLU A 86 -22.85 7.30 -0.96
CA GLU A 86 -22.81 7.34 0.51
C GLU A 86 -21.37 7.29 1.08
N THR A 87 -20.42 7.84 0.31
CA THR A 87 -19.00 7.81 0.67
C THR A 87 -18.72 8.60 1.95
N SER A 88 -17.89 8.02 2.82
CA SER A 88 -17.27 8.71 3.95
C SER A 88 -16.04 9.54 3.56
N CYS A 89 -15.68 9.58 2.27
CA CYS A 89 -14.57 10.39 1.79
C CYS A 89 -14.93 11.88 1.85
N ALA A 90 -14.49 12.60 2.88
CA ALA A 90 -14.69 14.04 2.96
C ALA A 90 -13.88 14.80 1.87
N PRO A 91 -14.30 16.01 1.45
CA PRO A 91 -13.42 16.91 0.71
C PRO A 91 -12.10 17.12 1.46
N ARG A 92 -10.96 17.26 0.75
CA ARG A 92 -9.62 17.36 1.39
C ARG A 92 -9.57 18.40 2.52
N ILE A 93 -10.16 19.57 2.33
CA ILE A 93 -10.18 20.65 3.32
C ILE A 93 -10.97 20.30 4.61
N GLN A 94 -11.89 19.34 4.53
CA GLN A 94 -12.69 18.86 5.65
C GLN A 94 -12.13 17.58 6.29
N MET A 95 -11.16 16.91 5.65
CA MET A 95 -10.55 15.69 6.19
C MET A 95 -9.98 15.87 7.61
N PRO A 96 -9.34 17.01 7.96
CA PRO A 96 -8.88 17.27 9.33
C PRO A 96 -9.99 17.34 10.40
N LEU A 97 -11.27 17.46 9.99
CA LEU A 97 -12.42 17.46 10.89
C LEU A 97 -12.88 16.05 11.28
N ASP A 98 -12.31 14.99 10.68
CA ASP A 98 -12.58 13.62 11.12
C ASP A 98 -12.19 13.47 12.59
N TYR A 99 -13.09 12.92 13.41
CA TYR A 99 -12.89 12.87 14.86
C TYR A 99 -11.66 12.03 15.28
N ARG A 100 -11.14 11.15 14.42
CA ARG A 100 -9.90 10.38 14.67
C ARG A 100 -8.68 10.99 13.99
N TYR A 101 -8.79 12.13 13.29
CA TYR A 101 -7.71 12.67 12.48
C TYR A 101 -6.46 12.95 13.31
N ALA A 102 -6.63 13.45 14.54
CA ALA A 102 -5.55 13.65 15.50
C ALA A 102 -4.74 12.36 15.77
N HIS A 103 -5.40 11.19 15.84
CA HIS A 103 -4.71 9.90 15.99
C HIS A 103 -3.92 9.51 14.73
N ALA A 104 -4.37 9.91 13.54
CA ALA A 104 -3.57 9.70 12.33
C ALA A 104 -2.36 10.62 12.31
N VAL A 105 -2.50 11.88 12.72
CA VAL A 105 -1.36 12.81 12.88
C VAL A 105 -0.34 12.22 13.86
N GLU A 106 -0.78 11.79 15.04
CA GLU A 106 0.08 11.14 16.04
C GLU A 106 0.74 9.87 15.47
N GLY A 107 -0.03 9.00 14.82
CA GLY A 107 0.46 7.76 14.23
C GLY A 107 1.54 7.99 13.17
N PHE A 108 1.36 8.95 12.26
CA PHE A 108 2.35 9.27 11.24
C PHE A 108 3.57 10.02 11.81
N SER A 109 3.42 10.77 12.91
CA SER A 109 4.53 11.51 13.54
C SER A 109 5.66 10.63 14.08
N ALA A 110 5.38 9.34 14.36
CA ALA A 110 6.40 8.40 14.81
C ALA A 110 7.41 8.01 13.71
N GLY A 111 7.08 8.27 12.44
CA GLY A 111 7.94 8.03 11.29
C GLY A 111 8.35 6.56 11.16
N LEU A 112 9.59 6.33 10.70
CA LEU A 112 10.15 5.00 10.51
C LEU A 112 10.24 4.17 11.79
N LYS A 113 10.24 4.79 12.99
CA LYS A 113 10.30 4.06 14.26
C LYS A 113 9.02 3.26 14.54
N ASN A 114 7.87 3.72 14.01
CA ASN A 114 6.60 3.03 14.15
C ASN A 114 5.70 3.32 12.92
N PRO A 115 6.01 2.72 11.76
CA PRO A 115 5.28 2.99 10.53
C PRO A 115 3.81 2.58 10.64
N VAL A 116 2.93 3.32 9.95
CA VAL A 116 1.47 3.16 10.04
C VAL A 116 1.03 1.93 9.23
N PRO A 117 0.23 1.00 9.79
CA PRO A 117 -0.26 -0.15 9.04
C PRO A 117 -1.12 0.24 7.83
N LEU A 118 -1.04 -0.55 6.76
CA LEU A 118 -1.87 -0.39 5.56
C LEU A 118 -3.37 -0.36 5.90
N ALA A 119 -4.14 0.42 5.14
CA ALA A 119 -5.59 0.39 5.21
C ALA A 119 -6.14 -0.86 4.52
N GLU A 120 -7.15 -1.50 5.12
CA GLU A 120 -7.87 -2.61 4.51
C GLU A 120 -9.13 -2.11 3.81
N VAL A 121 -9.12 -2.26 2.49
CA VAL A 121 -10.09 -1.70 1.56
C VAL A 121 -10.89 -2.82 0.92
N ASN A 122 -12.19 -2.60 0.80
CA ASN A 122 -13.07 -3.41 -0.02
C ASN A 122 -13.42 -2.61 -1.28
N PHE A 123 -13.53 -3.32 -2.39
CA PHE A 123 -13.97 -2.74 -3.65
C PHE A 123 -15.06 -3.63 -4.24
N SER A 124 -16.27 -3.07 -4.41
CA SER A 124 -17.38 -3.82 -4.99
C SER A 124 -17.93 -3.12 -6.25
N PRO A 125 -18.25 -3.88 -7.29
CA PRO A 125 -19.08 -3.44 -8.40
C PRO A 125 -20.56 -3.79 -8.13
N SER A 126 -21.12 -3.43 -6.98
CA SER A 126 -22.52 -3.82 -6.67
C SER A 126 -23.53 -2.83 -7.27
N HIS A 127 -24.51 -3.35 -8.01
CA HIS A 127 -25.66 -2.59 -8.57
C HIS A 127 -25.31 -1.44 -9.52
N GLY A 128 -24.31 -1.64 -10.38
CA GLY A 128 -23.92 -0.63 -11.38
C GLY A 128 -23.18 0.58 -10.79
N LYS A 129 -22.85 0.56 -9.49
CA LYS A 129 -22.05 1.58 -8.83
C LYS A 129 -20.78 0.94 -8.28
N LYS A 130 -19.63 1.48 -8.69
CA LYS A 130 -18.32 1.06 -8.21
C LYS A 130 -18.03 1.80 -6.91
N GLY A 131 -17.71 1.07 -5.84
CA GLY A 131 -17.56 1.65 -4.51
C GLY A 131 -16.29 1.22 -3.79
N VAL A 132 -15.61 2.19 -3.18
CA VAL A 132 -14.54 1.96 -2.21
C VAL A 132 -15.13 2.04 -0.81
N SER A 133 -14.95 0.98 -0.02
CA SER A 133 -15.28 0.96 1.41
C SER A 133 -14.10 0.40 2.21
N PHE A 134 -14.14 0.53 3.54
CA PHE A 134 -13.01 0.19 4.40
C PHE A 134 -13.43 -0.81 5.47
N THR A 135 -12.66 -1.87 5.64
CA THR A 135 -12.71 -2.70 6.85
C THR A 135 -12.01 -1.95 7.99
N ASN A 136 -10.89 -1.28 7.69
CA ASN A 136 -10.18 -0.39 8.63
C ASN A 136 -9.32 0.61 7.85
N GLY A 137 -8.78 1.61 8.55
CA GLY A 137 -7.82 2.55 7.96
C GLY A 137 -8.44 3.71 7.18
N THR A 138 -9.71 4.03 7.41
CA THR A 138 -10.38 5.23 6.84
C THR A 138 -9.58 6.50 7.15
N THR A 139 -9.37 6.82 8.43
CA THR A 139 -8.76 8.09 8.84
C THR A 139 -7.30 8.24 8.40
N ARG A 140 -6.49 7.17 8.44
CA ARG A 140 -5.10 7.24 7.93
C ARG A 140 -5.05 7.46 6.42
N THR A 141 -6.05 6.95 5.69
CA THR A 141 -6.20 7.23 4.26
C THR A 141 -6.65 8.67 4.03
N LEU A 142 -7.58 9.21 4.84
CA LEU A 142 -7.91 10.63 4.81
C LEU A 142 -6.68 11.50 5.09
N TRP A 143 -5.83 11.12 6.04
CA TRP A 143 -4.58 11.84 6.32
C TRP A 143 -3.64 11.85 5.11
N LEU A 144 -3.38 10.69 4.49
CA LEU A 144 -2.53 10.60 3.29
C LEU A 144 -3.07 11.47 2.16
N LEU A 145 -4.38 11.44 1.94
CA LEU A 145 -5.06 12.24 0.95
C LEU A 145 -4.99 13.75 1.28
N ALA A 146 -5.24 14.15 2.52
CA ALA A 146 -5.14 15.55 2.94
C ALA A 146 -3.73 16.12 2.66
N HIS A 147 -2.68 15.31 2.86
CA HIS A 147 -1.28 15.65 2.61
C HIS A 147 -0.80 15.32 1.20
N ARG A 148 -1.74 15.12 0.25
CA ARG A 148 -1.47 14.93 -1.18
C ARG A 148 -0.45 13.81 -1.47
N ALA A 149 -0.52 12.72 -0.71
CA ALA A 149 0.26 11.52 -0.98
C ALA A 149 0.07 11.10 -2.44
N LYS A 150 1.19 11.01 -3.16
CA LYS A 150 1.14 10.79 -4.61
C LYS A 150 0.74 9.36 -4.98
N ALA A 151 1.26 8.39 -4.23
CA ALA A 151 0.85 7.00 -4.31
C ALA A 151 1.04 6.33 -2.95
N PHE A 152 0.26 5.30 -2.63
CA PHE A 152 0.40 4.58 -1.37
C PHE A 152 -0.15 3.14 -1.44
N PRO A 153 0.41 2.21 -0.64
CA PRO A 153 -0.07 0.84 -0.53
C PRO A 153 -1.38 0.71 0.26
N ILE A 154 -2.28 -0.15 -0.21
CA ILE A 154 -3.49 -0.60 0.50
C ILE A 154 -3.62 -2.13 0.43
N LEU A 155 -4.44 -2.71 1.32
CA LEU A 155 -4.74 -4.14 1.35
C LEU A 155 -6.15 -4.43 0.83
N LEU A 156 -6.29 -5.49 0.03
CA LEU A 156 -7.58 -6.07 -0.36
C LEU A 156 -7.61 -7.58 -0.07
N GLY A 157 -8.78 -8.08 0.30
CA GLY A 157 -8.98 -9.51 0.60
C GLY A 157 -9.30 -10.40 -0.61
N SER A 158 -9.50 -9.83 -1.79
CA SER A 158 -9.96 -10.55 -2.99
C SER A 158 -9.10 -10.19 -4.21
N GLU A 159 -8.66 -11.21 -4.95
CA GLU A 159 -7.89 -11.05 -6.18
C GLU A 159 -8.65 -10.22 -7.22
N SER A 160 -9.89 -10.61 -7.55
CA SER A 160 -10.71 -9.93 -8.55
C SER A 160 -10.97 -8.45 -8.18
N SER A 161 -11.21 -8.19 -6.90
CA SER A 161 -11.39 -6.82 -6.39
C SER A 161 -10.08 -6.03 -6.48
N SER A 162 -8.94 -6.66 -6.19
CA SER A 162 -7.61 -6.03 -6.29
C SER A 162 -7.25 -5.66 -7.73
N GLN A 163 -7.55 -6.54 -8.69
CA GLN A 163 -7.31 -6.30 -10.12
C GLN A 163 -8.18 -5.17 -10.64
N GLU A 164 -9.47 -5.15 -10.32
CA GLU A 164 -10.38 -4.10 -10.80
C GLU A 164 -10.07 -2.74 -10.15
N LEU A 165 -9.75 -2.71 -8.85
CA LEU A 165 -9.33 -1.47 -8.20
C LEU A 165 -8.01 -0.97 -8.80
N HIS A 166 -7.03 -1.85 -9.02
CA HIS A 166 -5.77 -1.51 -9.67
C HIS A 166 -5.99 -0.94 -11.09
N ARG A 167 -6.90 -1.51 -11.87
CA ARG A 167 -7.24 -0.99 -13.20
C ARG A 167 -7.76 0.46 -13.18
N LEU A 168 -8.46 0.84 -12.10
CA LEU A 168 -9.09 2.16 -11.98
C LEU A 168 -8.20 3.20 -11.31
N ALA A 169 -7.44 2.78 -10.29
CA ALA A 169 -6.70 3.68 -9.41
C ALA A 169 -5.29 3.19 -9.07
N GLY A 170 -4.83 2.08 -9.66
CA GLY A 170 -3.48 1.58 -9.50
C GLY A 170 -2.42 2.44 -10.19
N THR A 171 -1.18 2.24 -9.75
CA THR A 171 0.05 2.65 -10.44
C THR A 171 0.46 1.58 -11.47
N SER A 172 1.70 1.58 -11.94
CA SER A 172 2.20 0.59 -12.91
C SER A 172 2.41 -0.82 -12.33
N SER A 173 2.58 -0.97 -11.02
CA SER A 173 2.83 -2.28 -10.41
C SER A 173 1.55 -3.06 -10.16
N PRO A 174 1.45 -4.31 -10.65
CA PRO A 174 0.25 -5.12 -10.49
C PRO A 174 0.01 -5.48 -9.01
N PRO A 175 -1.22 -5.87 -8.64
CA PRO A 175 -1.50 -6.43 -7.32
C PRO A 175 -0.56 -7.60 -6.99
N ILE A 176 -0.02 -7.62 -5.78
CA ILE A 176 0.87 -8.69 -5.29
C ILE A 176 0.36 -9.19 -3.95
N THR A 177 0.37 -10.51 -3.72
CA THR A 177 0.02 -11.04 -2.39
C THR A 177 1.09 -10.67 -1.36
N VAL A 178 0.70 -10.52 -0.09
CA VAL A 178 1.67 -10.31 0.99
C VAL A 178 2.67 -11.46 1.07
N ALA A 179 2.24 -12.70 0.82
CA ALA A 179 3.12 -13.86 0.75
C ALA A 179 4.19 -13.74 -0.34
N SER A 180 3.83 -13.24 -1.52
CA SER A 180 4.76 -13.06 -2.65
C SER A 180 5.64 -11.82 -2.50
N LEU A 181 5.15 -10.80 -1.80
CA LEU A 181 5.90 -9.56 -1.53
C LEU A 181 7.03 -9.80 -0.53
N LEU A 182 6.75 -10.53 0.54
CA LEU A 182 7.72 -10.77 1.61
C LEU A 182 8.57 -12.00 1.26
N PRO A 183 9.90 -11.94 1.40
CA PRO A 183 10.75 -13.10 1.16
C PRO A 183 10.33 -14.28 2.07
N GLU A 184 10.69 -15.51 1.68
CA GLU A 184 10.53 -16.70 2.53
C GLU A 184 11.55 -16.72 3.68
N ASP A 185 11.28 -17.47 4.74
CA ASP A 185 12.19 -17.66 5.87
C ASP A 185 13.37 -18.52 5.41
N TRP A 186 14.61 -18.10 5.68
CA TRP A 186 15.83 -18.73 5.16
C TRP A 186 16.60 -19.51 6.23
#